data_AF-A0AAW4Z1I1-F1
#
_entry.id   AF-A0AAW4Z1I1-F1
#
_cell.length_a   1.000
_cell.length_b   1.000
_cell.length_c   1.000
_cell.angle_alpha   90.00
_cell.angle_beta   90.00
_cell.angle_gamma   90.00
#
_symmetry.space_group_name_H-M   'P 1'
#
loop_
_entity.id
_entity.type
_entity.pdbx_description
1 polymer ?
#
loop_
_entity_poly.entity_id
_entity_poly.type
_entity_poly.pdbx_seq_one_letter_code
_entity_poly.pdbx_strand_id
1 'polypeptide(L)'
;APYATICGYTDDDIDTVFAPELPGLERSQIKHWYNGYRWGGQEVTAVYNPFDVLLLFQKRQFGAYWFESATPTFLVEVLKQRGVFTPAL
;
A
#
# COMPACT_ATOMS: atom_id res chain seq x y z
N ALA A 1 -13.20 -11.11 -9.13
CA ALA A 1 -14.57 -10.65 -8.82
C ALA A 1 -14.85 -9.35 -9.57
N PRO A 2 -16.10 -9.08 -10.01
CA PRO A 2 -16.47 -7.80 -10.61
C PRO A 2 -16.06 -6.64 -9.70
N TYR A 3 -15.47 -5.58 -10.28
CA TYR A 3 -15.02 -4.36 -9.59
C TYR A 3 -13.90 -4.54 -8.55
N ALA A 4 -13.30 -5.72 -8.40
CA ALA A 4 -12.26 -5.95 -7.39
C ALA A 4 -11.04 -5.04 -7.51
N THR A 5 -10.77 -4.51 -8.71
CA THR A 5 -9.63 -3.64 -8.97
C THR A 5 -9.95 -2.15 -8.87
N ILE A 6 -11.22 -1.76 -8.66
CA ILE A 6 -11.64 -0.35 -8.76
C ILE A 6 -11.00 0.55 -7.68
N CYS A 7 -10.64 -0.02 -6.53
CA CYS A 7 -10.08 0.73 -5.40
C CYS A 7 -8.54 0.67 -5.33
N GLY A 8 -7.86 0.26 -6.41
CA GLY A 8 -6.41 0.08 -6.41
C GLY A 8 -5.82 0.06 -7.81
N TYR A 9 -4.50 -0.01 -7.88
CA TYR A 9 -3.80 -0.23 -9.15
C TYR A 9 -3.49 -1.70 -9.32
N THR A 10 -3.46 -2.19 -10.55
CA THR A 10 -3.02 -3.55 -10.88
C THR A 10 -1.53 -3.56 -11.23
N ASP A 11 -0.94 -4.74 -11.41
CA ASP A 11 0.43 -4.83 -11.96
C ASP A 11 0.53 -4.12 -13.32
N ASP A 12 -0.49 -4.27 -14.16
CA ASP A 12 -0.57 -3.65 -15.49
C ASP A 12 -0.60 -2.11 -15.42
N ASP A 13 -1.37 -1.54 -14.48
CA ASP A 13 -1.41 -0.08 -14.29
C ASP A 13 -0.03 0.48 -13.89
N ILE A 14 0.71 -0.24 -13.02
CA ILE A 14 2.07 0.15 -12.63
C ILE A 14 3.02 0.12 -13.83
N ASP A 15 2.89 -0.90 -14.67
CA ASP A 15 3.80 -1.14 -15.80
C ASP A 15 3.46 -0.29 -17.04
N THR A 16 2.25 0.25 -17.13
CA THR A 16 1.78 1.02 -18.30
C THR A 16 1.51 2.49 -17.97
N VAL A 17 0.55 2.77 -17.08
CA VAL A 17 0.16 4.15 -16.72
C VAL A 17 1.28 4.86 -15.98
N PHE A 18 1.94 4.17 -15.05
CA PHE A 18 3.02 4.73 -14.24
C PHE A 18 4.43 4.44 -14.78
N ALA A 19 4.54 3.91 -16.00
CA ALA A 19 5.84 3.63 -16.63
C ALA A 19 6.83 4.82 -16.56
N PRO A 20 6.41 6.10 -16.74
CA PRO A 20 7.31 7.25 -16.61
C PRO A 20 7.91 7.44 -15.21
N GLU A 21 7.26 6.94 -14.16
CA GLU A 21 7.69 7.07 -12.77
C GLU A 21 8.65 5.95 -12.34
N LEU A 22 8.72 4.85 -13.09
CA LEU A 22 9.55 3.68 -12.75
C LEU A 22 11.08 3.89 -12.81
N PRO A 23 11.67 4.74 -13.67
CA PRO A 23 13.13 4.87 -13.76
C PRO A 23 13.76 5.20 -12.40
N GLY A 24 14.72 4.37 -11.95
CA GLY A 24 15.39 4.53 -10.66
C GLY A 24 14.66 3.92 -9.46
N LEU A 25 13.57 3.18 -9.68
CA LEU A 25 12.90 2.35 -8.67
C LEU A 25 12.93 0.87 -9.08
N GLU A 26 13.14 -0.01 -8.11
CA GLU A 26 13.10 -1.44 -8.34
C GLU A 26 11.65 -1.93 -8.36
N ARG A 27 11.17 -2.38 -9.53
CA ARG A 27 9.78 -2.82 -9.73
C ARG A 27 9.35 -3.94 -8.78
N SER A 28 10.29 -4.83 -8.43
CA SER A 28 10.10 -5.92 -7.46
C SER A 28 9.87 -5.39 -6.04
N GLN A 29 10.54 -4.30 -5.66
CA GLN A 29 10.34 -3.64 -4.37
C GLN A 29 8.98 -2.93 -4.32
N ILE A 30 8.55 -2.28 -5.41
CA ILE A 30 7.20 -1.68 -5.50
C ILE A 30 6.14 -2.76 -5.23
N LYS A 31 6.29 -3.93 -5.86
CA LYS A 31 5.39 -5.07 -5.62
C LYS A 31 5.42 -5.56 -4.19
N HIS A 32 6.62 -5.72 -3.63
CA HIS A 32 6.78 -6.22 -2.27
C HIS A 32 6.17 -5.29 -1.21
N TRP A 33 6.38 -3.99 -1.36
CA TRP A 33 5.93 -3.00 -0.38
C TRP A 33 4.44 -2.69 -0.49
N TYR A 34 3.91 -2.62 -1.71
CA TYR A 34 2.63 -1.93 -1.94
C TYR A 34 1.56 -2.80 -2.60
N ASN A 35 1.89 -3.99 -3.11
CA ASN A 35 0.90 -4.94 -3.63
C ASN A 35 0.46 -5.92 -2.55
N GLY A 36 -0.79 -6.40 -2.64
CA GLY A 36 -1.30 -7.48 -1.79
C GLY A 36 -2.68 -7.25 -1.22
N TYR A 37 -3.25 -6.05 -1.41
CA TYR A 37 -4.60 -5.72 -0.99
C TYR A 37 -5.64 -6.36 -1.91
N ARG A 38 -6.66 -7.04 -1.37
CA ARG A 38 -7.69 -7.77 -2.13
C ARG A 38 -9.07 -7.51 -1.57
N TRP A 39 -10.05 -7.42 -2.46
CA TRP A 39 -11.48 -7.36 -2.12
C TRP A 39 -12.14 -8.73 -2.36
N GLY A 40 -11.79 -9.71 -1.52
CA GLY A 40 -12.30 -11.09 -1.62
C GLY A 40 -11.26 -12.13 -1.24
N GLY A 41 -11.46 -13.37 -1.71
CA GLY A 41 -10.53 -14.47 -1.48
C GLY A 41 -9.24 -14.37 -2.29
N GLN A 42 -8.37 -15.38 -2.14
CA GLN A 42 -7.07 -15.42 -2.82
C GLN A 42 -7.18 -15.48 -4.34
N GLU A 43 -8.30 -15.99 -4.85
CA GLU A 43 -8.67 -16.04 -6.26
C GLU A 43 -8.97 -14.67 -6.87
N VAL A 44 -9.24 -13.66 -6.03
CA VAL A 44 -9.51 -12.29 -6.48
C VAL A 44 -8.18 -11.55 -6.64
N THR A 45 -7.97 -10.92 -7.79
CA THR A 45 -6.77 -10.12 -8.09
C THR A 45 -6.42 -9.16 -6.96
N ALA A 46 -5.14 -9.17 -6.55
CA ALA A 46 -4.59 -8.14 -5.67
C ALA A 46 -4.36 -6.85 -6.42
N VAL A 47 -4.53 -5.76 -5.69
CA VAL A 47 -4.21 -4.42 -6.13
C VAL A 47 -3.22 -3.77 -5.18
N TYR A 48 -2.56 -2.77 -5.70
CA TYR A 48 -1.74 -1.84 -4.94
C TYR A 48 -2.63 -0.80 -4.26
N ASN A 49 -2.24 -0.37 -3.05
CA ASN A 49 -2.87 0.80 -2.43
C ASN A 49 -2.58 2.05 -3.29
N PRO A 50 -3.62 2.83 -3.68
CA PRO A 50 -3.41 4.02 -4.50
C PRO A 50 -2.50 5.08 -3.85
N PHE A 51 -2.72 5.40 -2.58
CA PHE A 51 -1.97 6.41 -1.85
C PHE A 51 -0.51 6.02 -1.68
N ASP A 52 -0.22 4.76 -1.36
CA ASP A 52 1.16 4.32 -1.14
C ASP A 52 2.00 4.45 -2.42
N VAL A 53 1.42 4.06 -3.57
CA VAL A 53 2.04 4.18 -4.88
C VAL A 53 2.27 5.66 -5.24
N LEU A 54 1.27 6.52 -5.05
CA LEU A 54 1.40 7.95 -5.29
C LEU A 54 2.46 8.60 -4.39
N LEU A 55 2.51 8.23 -3.12
CA LEU A 55 3.51 8.72 -2.16
C LEU A 55 4.91 8.22 -2.49
N LEU A 56 5.07 6.98 -2.96
CA LEU A 56 6.35 6.48 -3.47
C LEU A 56 6.85 7.31 -4.64
N PHE A 57 6.00 7.56 -5.64
CA PHE A 57 6.42 8.32 -6.82
C PHE A 57 6.70 9.79 -6.47
N GLN A 58 5.92 10.38 -5.58
CA GLN A 58 6.15 11.75 -5.10
C GLN A 58 7.44 11.89 -4.27
N LYS A 59 7.69 10.98 -3.31
CA LYS A 59 8.80 11.08 -2.36
C LYS A 59 10.07 10.37 -2.82
N ARG A 60 9.97 9.46 -3.79
CA ARG A 60 11.05 8.63 -4.32
C ARG A 60 11.72 7.76 -3.25
N GLN A 61 10.96 7.36 -2.23
CA GLN A 61 11.44 6.59 -1.09
C GLN A 61 10.46 5.49 -0.75
N PHE A 62 10.96 4.29 -0.44
CA PHE A 62 10.13 3.24 0.13
C PHE A 62 9.86 3.53 1.60
N GLY A 63 8.64 3.24 2.04
CA GLY A 63 8.19 3.53 3.40
C GLY A 63 6.82 2.93 3.69
N ALA A 64 6.47 2.87 4.97
CA ALA A 64 5.22 2.29 5.47
C ALA A 64 4.03 3.23 5.29
N TYR A 65 3.80 3.71 4.07
CA TYR A 65 2.75 4.70 3.74
C TYR A 65 1.34 4.23 4.07
N TRP A 66 1.08 2.92 4.03
CA TRP A 66 -0.18 2.34 4.46
C TRP A 66 -0.48 2.67 5.93
N PHE A 67 0.54 2.59 6.78
CA PHE A 67 0.41 2.86 8.22
C PHE A 67 0.37 4.37 8.50
N GLU A 68 1.16 5.17 7.79
CA GLU A 68 1.21 6.62 7.97
C GLU A 68 -0.09 7.33 7.53
N SER A 69 -0.71 6.87 6.44
CA SER A 69 -1.91 7.50 5.88
C SER A 69 -3.20 7.09 6.59
N ALA A 70 -3.26 5.87 7.14
CA ALA A 70 -4.42 5.32 7.80
C ALA A 70 -4.49 5.75 9.28
N THR A 71 -4.45 7.06 9.56
CA THR A 71 -4.59 7.72 10.89
C THR A 71 -4.68 6.71 12.05
N PRO A 72 -3.57 6.06 12.43
CA PRO A 72 -3.62 4.88 13.27
C PRO A 72 -3.93 5.23 14.73
N THR A 73 -4.21 6.51 15.03
CA THR A 73 -4.60 7.00 16.36
C THR A 73 -5.64 6.10 16.98
N PHE A 74 -6.69 5.69 16.25
CA PHE A 74 -7.68 4.75 16.78
C PHE A 74 -7.05 3.43 17.22
N LEU A 75 -6.24 2.79 16.38
CA LEU A 75 -5.61 1.51 16.68
C LEU A 75 -4.58 1.64 17.81
N VAL A 76 -3.77 2.69 17.80
CA VAL A 76 -2.80 3.02 18.85
C VAL A 76 -3.51 3.23 20.19
N GLU A 77 -4.61 3.98 20.22
CA GLU A 77 -5.41 4.19 21.44
C GLU A 77 -6.05 2.88 21.94
N VAL A 78 -6.55 2.03 21.04
CA VAL A 78 -7.06 0.69 21.41
C VAL A 78 -5.95 -0.19 22.00
N LEU A 79 -4.75 -0.19 21.41
CA LEU A 79 -3.61 -0.98 21.91
C LEU A 79 -3.14 -0.48 23.29
N LYS A 80 -3.09 0.84 23.50
CA LYS A 80 -2.82 1.46 24.81
C LYS A 80 -3.85 1.03 25.85
N GLN A 81 -5.16 1.09 25.53
CA GLN A 81 -6.23 0.66 26.43
C GLN A 81 -6.14 -0.81 26.83
N ARG A 82 -5.62 -1.66 25.93
CA ARG A 82 -5.43 -3.10 26.18
C ARG A 82 -4.11 -3.44 26.88
N GLY A 83 -3.28 -2.45 27.21
CA GLY A 83 -1.99 -2.65 27.88
C GLY A 83 -0.95 -3.36 27.01
N VAL A 84 -1.10 -3.31 25.68
CA VAL A 84 -0.12 -3.88 24.75
C VAL A 84 1.10 -2.95 24.71
N PHE A 85 2.29 -3.49 24.90
CA PHE A 85 3.53 -2.73 24.75
C PHE A 85 3.58 -2.13 23.34
N THR A 86 3.58 -0.80 23.28
CA THR A 86 3.87 -0.07 22.05
C THR A 86 5.32 0.37 22.16
N PRO A 87 6.22 -0.03 21.23
CA PRO A 87 7.54 0.57 21.16
C PRO A 87 7.39 2.08 21.07
N ALA A 88 8.31 2.85 21.66
CA ALA A 88 8.30 4.29 21.52
C ALA A 88 8.27 4.63 20.02
N LEU A 89 7.15 5.20 19.57
CA LEU A 89 7.01 5.83 18.26
C LEU A 89 7.79 7.15 18.29
#